data_AF-A0A1I5AVI0-F1
#
_entry.id   AF-A0A1I5AVI0-F1
#
_cell.length_a   1.000
_cell.length_b   1.000
_cell.length_c   1.000
_cell.angle_alpha   90.00
_cell.angle_beta   90.00
_cell.angle_gamma   90.00
#
_symmetry.space_group_name_H-M   'P 1'
#
loop_
_entity.id
_entity.type
_entity.pdbx_description
1 polymer ?
#
loop_
_entity_poly.entity_id
_entity_poly.type
_entity_poly.pdbx_seq_one_letter_code
_entity_poly.pdbx_strand_id
1 'polypeptide(L)' 'MTAVRLTGAHRVWAEFAGVRGTSAFLVTRNGAPVGRGYYRSVDDLAEIVDLADLRAE' A
#
# COMPACT_ATOMS: atom_id res chain seq x y z
N MET A 1 2.58 -6.07 10.22
CA MET A 1 2.72 -5.07 9.14
C MET A 1 1.33 -4.58 8.82
N THR A 2 1.12 -3.29 8.55
CA THR A 2 -0.23 -2.73 8.36
C THR A 2 -0.42 -2.33 6.91
N ALA A 3 -1.54 -2.73 6.31
CA ALA A 3 -1.98 -2.23 5.01
C ALA A 3 -3.30 -1.47 5.17
N VAL A 4 -3.32 -0.24 4.66
CA VAL A 4 -4.49 0.62 4.63
C VAL A 4 -4.88 0.83 3.17
N ARG A 5 -6.16 0.59 2.87
CA ARG A 5 -6.70 0.86 1.53
C ARG A 5 -7.01 2.36 1.39
N LEU A 6 -6.35 3.01 0.45
CA LEU A 6 -6.56 4.41 0.11
C LEU A 6 -7.57 4.55 -1.03
N THR A 7 -8.63 5.31 -0.78
CA THR A 7 -9.67 5.65 -1.75
C THR A 7 -9.94 7.17 -1.74
N GLY A 8 -10.53 7.68 -2.81
CA GLY A 8 -10.88 9.11 -2.92
C GLY A 8 -9.66 10.03 -2.75
N ALA A 9 -9.80 11.08 -1.93
CA ALA A 9 -8.78 12.11 -1.75
C ALA A 9 -7.44 11.59 -1.17
N HIS A 10 -7.46 10.51 -0.39
CA HIS A 10 -6.26 9.96 0.25
C HIS A 10 -5.29 9.33 -0.74
N ARG A 11 -5.74 9.07 -1.97
CA ARG A 11 -4.93 8.47 -3.03
C ARG A 11 -3.89 9.43 -3.63
N VAL A 12 -3.98 10.73 -3.35
CA VAL A 12 -3.09 11.76 -3.92
C VAL A 12 -1.60 11.46 -3.69
N TRP A 13 -1.24 10.91 -2.54
CA TRP A 13 0.15 10.53 -2.24
C TRP A 13 0.61 9.31 -3.02
N ALA A 14 -0.27 8.33 -3.21
CA ALA A 14 0.01 7.17 -4.03
C ALA A 14 0.17 7.56 -5.51
N GLU A 15 -0.67 8.45 -6.02
CA GLU A 15 -0.57 8.98 -7.39
C GLU A 15 0.70 9.79 -7.60
N PHE A 16 1.07 10.63 -6.63
CA PHE A 16 2.34 11.34 -6.64
C PHE A 16 3.54 10.38 -6.68
N ALA A 17 3.45 9.24 -5.98
CA ALA A 17 4.43 8.15 -6.05
C ALA A 17 4.34 7.29 -7.33
N GLY A 18 3.47 7.64 -8.28
CA GLY A 18 3.31 6.95 -9.56
C GLY A 18 2.31 5.79 -9.57
N VAL A 19 1.66 5.51 -8.43
CA VAL A 19 0.64 4.45 -8.31
C VAL A 19 -0.72 4.99 -8.71
N ARG A 20 -1.09 4.75 -9.98
CA ARG A 20 -2.41 5.13 -10.55
C ARG A 20 -3.42 3.99 -10.44
N GLY A 21 -4.70 4.29 -10.20
CA GLY A 21 -5.78 3.30 -10.13
C GLY A 21 -7.04 3.88 -9.50
N THR A 22 -8.08 3.08 -9.25
CA THR A 22 -9.28 3.52 -8.51
C THR A 22 -9.08 3.45 -6.99
N SER A 23 -8.10 2.67 -6.53
CA SER A 23 -7.61 2.62 -5.14
C SER A 23 -6.10 2.38 -5.13
N ALA A 24 -5.48 2.52 -3.96
CA ALA A 24 -4.11 2.10 -3.69
C ALA A 24 -4.01 1.51 -2.27
N PHE A 25 -2.90 0.86 -1.94
CA PHE A 25 -2.58 0.42 -0.59
C PHE A 25 -1.35 1.16 -0.09
N LEU A 26 -1.45 1.77 1.09
CA LEU A 26 -0.29 2.20 1.87
C LEU A 26 0.09 1.08 2.81
N VAL A 27 1.36 0.70 2.80
CA VAL A 27 1.83 -0.44 3.59
C VAL A 27 3.03 -0.04 4.43
N THR A 28 2.91 -0.25 5.74
CA THR A 28 3.93 0.16 6.70
C THR A 28 4.31 -0.97 7.66
N ARG A 29 5.55 -0.92 8.15
CA ARG A 29 6.06 -1.73 9.24
C ARG A 29 6.56 -0.77 10.32
N ASN A 30 5.91 -0.79 11.48
CA ASN A 30 6.20 0.12 12.60
C ASN A 30 6.18 1.60 12.17
N GLY A 31 5.20 1.98 11.35
CA GLY A 31 5.05 3.35 10.82
C GLY A 31 5.99 3.71 9.67
N ALA A 32 6.99 2.89 9.35
CA ALA A 32 7.86 3.10 8.20
C ALA A 32 7.28 2.46 6.93
N PRO A 33 7.29 3.14 5.76
CA PRO A 33 6.86 2.54 4.49
C PRO A 33 7.68 1.30 4.15
N VAL A 34 7.01 0.24 3.69
CA VAL A 34 7.70 -0.97 3.20
C VAL A 34 7.95 -0.83 1.71
N GLY A 35 9.19 -1.06 1.26
CA GLY A 35 9.57 -0.94 -0.15
C GLY A 35 9.26 0.44 -0.72
N ARG A 36 8.31 0.51 -1.66
CA ARG A 36 7.83 1.76 -2.29
C ARG A 36 6.81 2.51 -1.40
N GLY A 37 6.30 1.84 -0.37
CA GLY A 37 5.23 2.33 0.51
C GLY A 37 3.83 2.20 -0.09
N TYR A 38 3.68 2.45 -1.39
CA TYR A 38 2.39 2.46 -2.08
C TYR A 38 2.32 1.37 -3.16
N TYR A 39 1.18 0.69 -3.24
CA TYR A 39 0.94 -0.44 -4.14
C TYR A 39 -0.44 -0.35 -4.79
N ARG A 40 -0.58 -0.78 -6.05
CA ARG A 40 -1.87 -0.70 -6.76
C ARG A 40 -2.83 -1.81 -6.33
N SER A 41 -2.30 -2.99 -6.06
CA SER A 41 -3.04 -4.20 -5.72
C SER A 41 -2.36 -4.97 -4.59
N VAL A 42 -3.06 -5.98 -4.06
CA VAL A 42 -2.47 -6.96 -3.13
C VAL A 42 -1.45 -7.83 -3.88
N ASP A 43 -1.68 -8.14 -5.16
CA ASP A 43 -0.74 -8.89 -6.00
C ASP A 43 0.62 -8.18 -6.11
N ASP A 44 0.63 -6.87 -6.36
CA ASP A 44 1.88 -6.07 -6.41
C ASP A 44 2.65 -6.10 -5.09
N LEU A 45 1.93 -6.25 -3.97
CA LEU A 45 2.53 -6.34 -2.63
C LEU A 45 3.06 -7.74 -2.35
N ALA A 46 2.37 -8.78 -2.81
CA ALA A 46 2.74 -10.18 -2.63
C ALA A 46 4.11 -10.52 -3.25
N GLU A 47 4.55 -9.76 -4.26
CA GLU A 47 5.87 -9.93 -4.87
C GLU A 47 7.04 -9.65 -3.92
N ILE A 48 6.81 -8.89 -2.84
CA ILE A 48 7.90 -8.37 -2.00
C ILE A 48 7.74 -8.68 -0.51
N VAL A 49 6.56 -9.10 -0.06
CA VAL A 49 6.30 -9.47 1.34
C VAL A 49 5.43 -10.71 1.47
N ASP A 50 5.56 -11.40 2.60
CA ASP A 50 4.62 -12.44 3.00
C ASP A 50 3.29 -11.78 3.41
N LEU A 51 2.22 -12.13 2.69
CA LEU A 51 0.88 -11.60 2.98
C LEU A 51 0.35 -12.09 4.33
N ALA A 52 0.85 -13.20 4.88
CA ALA A 52 0.44 -13.71 6.20
C ALA A 52 0.77 -12.73 7.35
N ASP A 53 1.75 -11.85 7.16
CA ASP A 53 2.18 -10.84 8.15
C ASP A 53 1.37 -9.54 8.10
N LEU A 54 0.45 -9.41 7.14
CA LEU A 54 -0.37 -8.22 6.97
C LEU A 54 -1.56 -8.20 7.93
N ARG A 55 -1.77 -7.02 8.50
CA ARG A 55 -2.95 -6.64 9.25
C ARG A 55 -3.68 -5.57 8.45
N ALA A 56 -4.94 -5.84 8.15
CA ALA A 56 -5.82 -4.87 7.54
C ALA A 56 -6.40 -4.00 8.66
N GLU A 57 -6.32 -2.69 8.47
CA GLU A 57 -6.95 -1.67 9.32
C GLU A 57 -7.92 -0.82 8.48
#